data_AF-W7Z2W1-F1
#
_entry.id   AF-W7Z2W1-F1
#
_cell.length_a   1.000
_cell.length_b   1.000
_cell.length_c   1.000
_cell.angle_alpha   90.00
_cell.angle_beta   90.00
_cell.angle_gamma   90.00
#
_symmetry.space_group_name_H-M   'P 1'
#
loop_
_entity.id
_entity.type
_entity.pdbx_description
1 polymer ?
#
loop_
_entity_poly.entity_id
_entity_poly.type
_entity_poly.pdbx_seq_one_letter_code
_entity_poly.pdbx_strand_id
1 'polypeptide(L)' 'MSDQEFAKLIQLAKNGDNDALCEIINIFEEDIFHVSRFIRMSKEDAVQSIVVNLIEELRRED' A
#
# COMPACT_ATOMS: atom_id res chain seq x y z
N MET A 1 6.06 14.13 -5.69
CA MET A 1 6.69 13.78 -4.41
C MET A 1 8.16 13.51 -4.65
N SER A 2 9.05 13.87 -3.72
CA SER A 2 10.48 13.53 -3.81
C SER A 2 10.77 12.26 -3.00
N ASP A 3 11.89 11.59 -3.28
CA ASP A 3 12.28 10.34 -2.60
C ASP A 3 12.35 10.50 -1.06
N GLN A 4 12.84 11.65 -0.58
CA GLN A 4 12.91 11.95 0.85
C GLN A 4 11.52 12.06 1.50
N GLU A 5 10.56 12.66 0.79
CA GLU A 5 9.19 12.81 1.28
C GLU A 5 8.49 11.45 1.33
N PHE A 6 8.73 10.60 0.31
CA PHE A 6 8.23 9.23 0.29
C PHE A 6 8.83 8.38 1.41
N ALA A 7 10.14 8.46 1.62
CA ALA A 7 10.81 7.75 2.72
C ALA A 7 10.25 8.16 4.09
N LYS A 8 9.94 9.44 4.29
CA LYS A 8 9.30 9.94 5.51
C LYS A 8 7.88 9.39 5.67
N LEU A 9 7.11 9.33 4.58
CA LEU A 9 5.76 8.75 4.57
C LEU A 9 5.78 7.27 4.99
N ILE A 10 6.74 6.49 4.46
CA ILE A 10 6.94 5.08 4.82
C ILE A 10 7.25 4.94 6.31
N GLN A 11 8.12 5.80 6.87
CA GLN A 11 8.45 5.77 8.30
C GLN A 11 7.25 6.09 9.19
N LEU A 12 6.40 7.04 8.79
CA LEU A 12 5.17 7.36 9.52
C LEU A 12 4.20 6.17 9.52
N ALA A 13 3.96 5.57 8.35
CA ALA A 13 3.09 4.42 8.21
C ALA A 13 3.57 3.20 9.02
N LYS A 14 4.90 2.98 9.06
CA LYS A 14 5.56 1.97 9.91
C LYS A 14 5.26 2.17 11.40
N ASN A 15 5.24 3.43 11.85
CA ASN A 15 4.97 3.79 13.24
C ASN A 15 3.47 3.82 13.60
N GLY A 16 2.60 3.36 12.70
CA GLY A 16 1.16 3.27 12.94
C GLY A 16 0.35 4.49 12.50
N ASP A 17 0.95 5.44 11.77
CA ASP A 17 0.23 6.57 11.19
C ASP A 17 -0.66 6.11 10.03
N ASN A 18 -1.99 6.11 10.26
CA ASN A 18 -2.96 5.63 9.28
C ASN A 18 -3.16 6.61 8.13
N ASP A 19 -2.95 7.92 8.33
CA ASP A 19 -3.04 8.91 7.26
C ASP A 19 -1.89 8.72 6.27
N ALA A 20 -0.67 8.50 6.78
CA ALA A 20 0.48 8.15 5.95
C ALA A 20 0.26 6.83 5.19
N LEU A 21 -0.34 5.83 5.84
CA LEU A 21 -0.68 4.56 5.21
C LEU A 21 -1.69 4.72 4.08
N CYS A 22 -2.76 5.48 4.30
CA CYS A 22 -3.75 5.80 3.28
C CYS A 22 -3.14 6.55 2.10
N GLU A 23 -2.25 7.49 2.35
CA GLU A 23 -1.55 8.24 1.29
C GLU A 23 -0.64 7.31 0.46
N ILE A 24 0.05 6.35 1.09
CA ILE A 24 0.83 5.33 0.37
C ILE A 24 -0.09 4.49 -0.52
N ILE A 25 -1.23 4.01 0.00
CA ILE A 25 -2.19 3.22 -0.77
C ILE A 25 -2.72 4.03 -1.97
N ASN A 26 -3.01 5.32 -1.77
CA ASN A 26 -3.48 6.23 -2.81
C ASN A 26 -2.43 6.43 -3.92
N ILE A 27 -1.15 6.56 -3.55
CA ILE A 27 -0.04 6.63 -4.53
C ILE A 27 0.00 5.39 -5.42
N PHE A 28 -0.29 4.21 -4.86
CA PHE A 28 -0.28 2.94 -5.58
C PHE A 28 -1.65 2.54 -6.16
N GLU A 29 -2.70 3.37 -6.07
CA GLU A 29 -4.07 2.97 -6.43
C GLU A 29 -4.17 2.45 -7.87
N GLU A 30 -3.54 3.14 -8.83
CA GLU A 30 -3.55 2.75 -10.24
C GLU A 30 -2.81 1.41 -10.45
N ASP A 31 -1.66 1.23 -9.81
CA ASP A 31 -0.89 -0.01 -9.85
C ASP A 31 -1.64 -1.18 -9.21
N ILE A 32 -2.26 -0.97 -8.04
CA ILE A 32 -3.09 -1.96 -7.34
C ILE A 32 -4.22 -2.39 -8.27
N PHE A 33 -4.91 -1.45 -8.90
CA PHE A 33 -5.98 -1.74 -9.84
C PHE A 33 -5.46 -2.51 -11.06
N HIS A 34 -4.31 -2.10 -11.61
CA HIS A 34 -3.72 -2.75 -12.77
C HIS A 34 -3.31 -4.20 -12.45
N VAL A 35 -2.59 -4.41 -11.34
CA VAL A 35 -2.13 -5.73 -10.88
C VAL A 35 -3.30 -6.63 -10.50
N SER A 36 -4.37 -6.07 -9.91
CA SER A 36 -5.56 -6.85 -9.51
C SER A 36 -6.19 -7.63 -10.67
N ARG A 37 -6.05 -7.14 -11.92
CA ARG A 37 -6.60 -7.79 -13.12
C ARG A 37 -5.93 -9.12 -13.46
N PHE A 38 -4.75 -9.38 -12.90
CA PHE A 38 -3.98 -10.60 -13.15
C PHE A 38 -4.14 -11.64 -12.02
N ILE A 39 -4.81 -11.28 -10.93
CA ILE A 39 -5.08 -12.18 -9.80
C ILE A 39 -6.35 -12.99 -10.10
N ARG A 40 -6.28 -14.31 -9.88
CA ARG A 40 -7.39 -15.23 -10.16
C ARG A 40 -8.43 -15.21 -9.03
N MET A 41 -9.00 -14.04 -8.77
CA MET A 41 -10.03 -13.74 -7.76
C MET A 41 -11.01 -12.70 -8.31
N SER A 42 -12.08 -12.39 -7.57
CA SER A 42 -12.91 -11.22 -7.87
C SER A 42 -12.07 -9.96 -7.79
N LYS A 43 -12.41 -8.94 -8.59
CA LYS A 43 -11.68 -7.66 -8.61
C LYS A 43 -11.57 -7.02 -7.22
N GLU A 44 -12.67 -7.03 -6.47
CA GLU A 44 -12.71 -6.47 -5.11
C GLU A 44 -11.78 -7.23 -4.16
N ASP A 45 -11.85 -8.57 -4.16
CA ASP A 45 -10.96 -9.42 -3.36
C ASP A 45 -9.48 -9.24 -3.74
N ALA A 46 -9.18 -9.14 -5.04
CA ALA A 46 -7.82 -8.94 -5.53
C ALA A 46 -7.24 -7.59 -5.07
N VAL A 47 -8.02 -6.51 -5.18
CA VAL A 47 -7.62 -5.18 -4.69
C VAL A 47 -7.37 -5.23 -3.18
N GLN A 48 -8.31 -5.78 -2.40
CA GLN A 48 -8.15 -5.90 -0.95
C GLN A 48 -6.96 -6.76 -0.57
N SER A 49 -6.72 -7.86 -1.27
CA SER A 49 -5.57 -8.73 -1.02
C SER A 49 -4.25 -7.99 -1.23
N ILE A 50 -4.11 -7.20 -2.30
CA ILE A 50 -2.90 -6.40 -2.54
C ILE A 50 -2.73 -5.35 -1.43
N VAL A 51 -3.79 -4.64 -1.06
CA VAL A 51 -3.75 -3.62 -0.01
C VAL A 51 -3.36 -4.23 1.34
N VAL A 52 -3.96 -5.35 1.74
CA VAL A 52 -3.62 -6.03 3.00
C VAL A 52 -2.15 -6.45 3.00
N ASN A 53 -1.67 -7.10 1.93
CA ASN A 53 -0.26 -7.47 1.83
C ASN A 53 0.66 -6.26 1.91
N LEU A 54 0.32 -5.14 1.26
CA LEU A 54 1.11 -3.90 1.33
C LEU A 54 1.20 -3.38 2.77
N ILE A 55 0.08 -3.37 3.49
CA ILE A 55 0.03 -2.93 4.90
C ILE A 55 0.86 -3.88 5.78
N GLU A 56 0.77 -5.19 5.56
CA GLU A 56 1.55 -6.19 6.30
C GLU A 56 3.06 -6.04 6.05
N GLU A 57 3.48 -5.84 4.81
CA GLU A 57 4.89 -5.60 4.47
C GLU A 57 5.41 -4.29 5.07
N LEU A 58 4.58 -3.25 5.10
CA LEU A 58 4.95 -1.99 5.75
C LEU A 58 5.10 -2.18 7.26
N ARG A 59 4.19 -2.90 7.91
CA ARG A 59 4.19 -3.11 9.36
C ARG A 59 5.08 -4.25 9.85
N ARG A 60 5.71 -5.00 8.94
CA ARG A 60 6.67 -6.04 9.31
C ARG A 60 7.88 -5.37 9.97
N GLU A 61 8.08 -5.71 11.24
CA GLU A 61 9.33 -5.44 11.96
C GLU A 61 10.37 -6.45 11.48
N ASP A 62 11.56 -5.97 11.07
CA ASP A 62 12.75 -6.82 10.84
C ASP A 62 13.33 -7.29 12.17
#